data_AF-A0A1M3ECZ9-F1
#
_entry.id   AF-A0A1M3ECZ9-F1
#
_cell.length_a   1.000
_cell.length_b   1.000
_cell.length_c   1.000
_cell.angle_alpha   90.00
_cell.angle_beta   90.00
_cell.angle_gamma   90.00
#
_symmetry.space_group_name_H-M   'P 1'
#
loop_
_entity.id
_entity.type
_entity.pdbx_description
1 polymer ?
#
loop_
_entity_poly.entity_id
_entity_poly.type
_entity_poly.pdbx_seq_one_letter_code
_entity_poly.pdbx_strand_id
1 'polypeptide(L)'
;MKTPIPADMLMFFIIRMDIPMIETMLDETESYVGMDYPSFIQFLEQGFARHQALGDSTVLALQGKFGPDQKAGYSFMGNKSFQPFELVLIADDQKMVIDMNTDPSFVFDANSFVIQK
;
A
#
# COMPACT_ATOMS: atom_id res chain seq x y z
N MET A 1 4.57 14.68 14.93
CA MET A 1 5.32 13.42 15.04
C MET A 1 4.43 12.43 14.36
N LYS A 2 4.85 11.85 13.22
CA LYS A 2 4.00 10.91 12.49
C LYS A 2 3.57 9.80 13.43
N THR A 3 2.26 9.60 13.53
CA THR A 3 1.70 8.50 14.32
C THR A 3 2.30 7.18 13.82
N PRO A 4 2.88 6.35 14.71
CA PRO A 4 3.53 5.12 14.29
C PRO A 4 2.48 4.14 13.76
N ILE A 5 2.57 3.79 12.47
CA ILE A 5 1.64 2.87 11.82
C ILE A 5 2.32 1.51 11.61
N PRO A 6 1.82 0.41 12.19
CA PRO A 6 2.33 -0.93 11.89
C PRO A 6 2.05 -1.29 10.42
N ALA A 7 3.10 -1.59 9.66
CA ALA A 7 3.00 -1.86 8.22
C ALA A 7 2.15 -3.10 7.93
N ASP A 8 2.28 -4.16 8.74
CA ASP A 8 1.53 -5.40 8.56
C ASP A 8 0.01 -5.18 8.70
N MET A 9 -0.42 -4.30 9.62
CA MET A 9 -1.84 -3.96 9.81
C MET A 9 -2.38 -3.08 8.67
N LEU A 10 -1.64 -2.04 8.30
CA LEU A 10 -2.07 -1.15 7.21
C LEU A 10 -2.17 -1.93 5.89
N MET A 11 -1.16 -2.76 5.62
CA MET A 11 -1.13 -3.67 4.47
C MET A 11 -2.35 -4.60 4.47
N PHE A 12 -2.72 -5.18 5.62
CA PHE A 12 -3.89 -6.05 5.71
C PHE A 12 -5.19 -5.34 5.28
N PHE A 13 -5.42 -4.11 5.72
CA PHE A 13 -6.62 -3.37 5.33
C PHE A 13 -6.56 -2.87 3.88
N ILE A 14 -5.38 -2.54 3.35
CA ILE A 14 -5.20 -2.25 1.92
C ILE A 14 -5.52 -3.49 1.07
N ILE A 15 -5.02 -4.68 1.44
CA ILE A 15 -5.33 -5.95 0.74
C ILE A 15 -6.83 -6.16 0.64
N ARG A 16 -7.57 -5.84 1.71
CA ARG A 16 -9.03 -5.96 1.77
C ARG A 16 -9.79 -4.78 1.16
N MET A 17 -9.07 -3.75 0.72
CA MET A 17 -9.63 -2.48 0.23
C MET A 17 -10.60 -1.84 1.25
N ASP A 18 -10.25 -1.89 2.55
CA ASP A 18 -11.09 -1.49 3.68
C ASP A 18 -10.78 -0.05 4.12
N ILE A 19 -11.40 0.92 3.44
CA ILE A 19 -11.21 2.36 3.69
C ILE A 19 -11.49 2.75 5.15
N PRO A 20 -12.63 2.41 5.75
CA PRO A 20 -12.93 2.82 7.13
C PRO A 20 -11.85 2.39 8.13
N MET A 21 -11.31 1.18 7.98
CA MET A 21 -10.23 0.72 8.85
C MET A 21 -8.91 1.44 8.58
N ILE A 22 -8.57 1.72 7.32
CA ILE A 22 -7.39 2.53 6.96
C ILE A 22 -7.51 3.93 7.57
N GLU A 23 -8.66 4.59 7.47
CA GLU A 23 -8.91 5.90 8.07
C GLU A 23 -8.59 5.92 9.57
N THR A 24 -9.01 4.90 10.33
CA THR A 24 -8.72 4.83 11.78
C THR A 24 -7.23 4.72 12.13
N MET A 25 -6.39 4.33 11.17
CA MET A 25 -4.95 4.16 11.37
C MET A 25 -4.14 5.41 10.98
N LEU A 26 -4.75 6.32 10.22
CA LEU A 26 -4.08 7.51 9.71
C LEU A 26 -4.38 8.71 10.61
N ASP A 27 -3.38 9.55 10.79
CA ASP A 27 -3.53 10.86 11.43
C ASP A 27 -4.09 11.87 10.42
N GLU A 28 -5.25 12.45 10.73
CA GLU A 28 -5.94 13.46 9.91
C GLU A 28 -5.14 14.76 9.76
N THR A 29 -4.14 15.00 10.61
CA THR A 29 -3.30 16.20 10.58
C THR A 29 -2.04 16.06 9.73
N GLU A 30 -1.74 14.84 9.26
CA GLU A 30 -0.55 14.52 8.48
C GLU A 30 -0.85 14.49 6.97
N SER A 31 0.21 14.55 6.16
CA SER A 31 0.12 14.36 4.71
C SER A 31 0.72 13.01 4.30
N TYR A 32 0.08 12.37 3.33
CA TYR A 32 0.48 11.07 2.80
C TYR A 32 0.68 11.19 1.30
N VAL A 33 1.80 10.66 0.78
CA VAL A 33 2.12 10.74 -0.66
C VAL A 33 2.07 12.17 -1.24
N GLY A 34 2.37 13.17 -0.40
CA GLY A 34 2.30 14.59 -0.78
C GLY A 34 0.87 15.17 -0.87
N MET A 35 -0.14 14.42 -0.45
CA MET A 35 -1.54 14.81 -0.39
C MET A 35 -1.97 15.07 1.06
N ASP A 36 -2.91 15.99 1.27
CA ASP A 36 -3.60 16.10 2.56
C ASP A 36 -4.45 14.84 2.84
N TYR A 37 -4.83 14.64 4.10
CA TYR A 37 -5.59 13.47 4.52
C TYR A 37 -6.84 13.22 3.66
N PRO A 38 -7.75 14.20 3.43
CA PRO A 38 -8.94 13.96 2.62
C PRO A 38 -8.63 13.56 1.17
N SER A 39 -7.63 14.20 0.54
CA SER A 39 -7.22 13.86 -0.82
C SER A 39 -6.59 12.48 -0.90
N PHE A 40 -5.85 12.08 0.14
CA PHE A 40 -5.28 10.73 0.20
C PHE A 40 -6.35 9.65 0.37
N ILE A 41 -7.35 9.86 1.23
CA ILE A 41 -8.48 8.93 1.37
C ILE A 41 -9.22 8.82 0.03
N GLN A 42 -9.50 9.94 -0.63
CA GLN A 42 -10.14 9.94 -1.94
C GLN A 42 -9.31 9.20 -3.00
N PHE A 43 -7.98 9.34 -2.97
CA PHE A 43 -7.07 8.59 -3.83
C PHE A 43 -7.21 7.07 -3.63
N LEU A 44 -7.25 6.61 -2.36
CA LEU A 44 -7.44 5.20 -2.04
C LEU A 44 -8.81 4.69 -2.53
N GLU A 45 -9.88 5.45 -2.26
CA GLU A 45 -11.24 5.11 -2.69
C GLU A 45 -11.34 4.95 -4.22
N GLN A 46 -10.80 5.90 -4.98
CA GLN A 46 -10.80 5.85 -6.44
C GLN A 46 -10.00 4.66 -6.97
N GLY A 47 -8.83 4.39 -6.37
CA GLY A 47 -8.01 3.24 -6.73
C GLY A 47 -8.71 1.91 -6.45
N PHE A 48 -9.31 1.75 -5.28
CA PHE A 48 -10.07 0.56 -4.91
C PHE A 48 -11.31 0.37 -5.80
N ALA A 49 -12.06 1.44 -6.08
CA ALA A 49 -13.20 1.38 -6.98
C ALA A 49 -12.79 0.94 -8.41
N ARG A 50 -11.64 1.42 -8.89
CA ARG A 50 -11.07 0.98 -10.17
C ARG A 50 -10.74 -0.51 -10.18
N HIS A 51 -10.11 -1.03 -9.12
CA HIS A 51 -9.83 -2.46 -8.98
C HIS A 51 -11.11 -3.30 -8.93
N GLN A 52 -12.09 -2.87 -8.14
CA GLN A 52 -13.39 -3.54 -8.07
C GLN A 52 -14.11 -3.57 -9.42
N ALA A 53 -14.05 -2.48 -10.20
CA ALA A 53 -14.60 -2.42 -11.55
C ALA A 53 -13.92 -3.38 -12.53
N LEU A 54 -12.64 -3.72 -12.30
CA LEU A 54 -11.89 -4.74 -13.04
C LEU A 54 -12.17 -6.17 -12.55
N GLY A 55 -13.01 -6.35 -11.54
CA GLY A 55 -13.39 -7.64 -10.97
C GLY A 55 -12.48 -8.14 -9.84
N ASP A 56 -11.52 -7.32 -9.40
CA ASP A 56 -10.68 -7.62 -8.24
C ASP A 56 -11.51 -7.56 -6.96
N SER A 57 -11.34 -8.56 -6.10
CA SER A 57 -11.98 -8.59 -4.78
C SER A 57 -11.02 -8.20 -3.65
N THR A 58 -9.72 -8.24 -3.94
CA THR A 58 -8.61 -7.88 -3.04
C THR A 58 -7.44 -7.40 -3.90
N VAL A 59 -6.53 -6.65 -3.30
CA VAL A 59 -5.19 -6.44 -3.88
C VAL A 59 -4.19 -7.35 -3.18
N LEU A 60 -3.24 -7.89 -3.92
CA LEU A 60 -2.11 -8.67 -3.42
C LEU A 60 -1.01 -7.70 -3.02
N ALA A 61 -0.41 -7.90 -1.85
CA ALA A 61 0.79 -7.19 -1.45
C ALA A 61 2.03 -7.94 -1.94
N LEU A 62 2.94 -7.23 -2.59
CA LEU A 62 4.18 -7.76 -3.14
C LEU A 62 5.35 -7.09 -2.42
N GLN A 63 6.10 -7.91 -1.68
CA GLN A 63 7.29 -7.44 -0.97
C GLN A 63 8.42 -7.15 -1.96
N GLY A 64 9.21 -6.13 -1.65
CA GLY A 64 10.34 -5.74 -2.49
C GLY A 64 11.07 -4.54 -1.95
N LYS A 65 11.74 -3.84 -2.86
CA LYS A 65 12.59 -2.70 -2.54
C LYS A 65 12.25 -1.50 -3.40
N PHE A 66 12.35 -0.32 -2.82
CA PHE A 66 11.99 0.95 -3.44
C PHE A 66 13.18 1.91 -3.49
N GLY A 67 13.35 2.56 -4.64
CA GLY A 67 14.31 3.64 -4.85
C GLY A 67 15.78 3.22 -4.87
N PRO A 68 16.70 4.17 -5.10
CA PRO A 68 18.14 3.91 -5.18
C PRO A 68 18.73 3.38 -3.87
N ASP A 69 18.11 3.73 -2.74
CA ASP A 69 18.51 3.31 -1.40
C ASP A 69 18.00 1.91 -1.02
N GLN A 70 17.28 1.22 -1.92
CA GLN A 70 16.87 -0.17 -1.75
C GLN A 70 16.01 -0.40 -0.47
N LYS A 71 15.16 0.59 -0.12
CA LYS A 71 14.35 0.54 1.10
C LYS A 71 13.30 -0.56 1.01
N ALA A 72 13.14 -1.35 2.08
CA ALA A 72 12.18 -2.44 2.12
C ALA A 72 10.74 -1.92 2.15
N GLY A 73 9.84 -2.61 1.44
CA GLY A 73 8.46 -2.17 1.36
C GLY A 73 7.52 -3.14 0.67
N TYR A 74 6.33 -2.64 0.40
CA TYR A 74 5.24 -3.35 -0.26
C TYR A 74 4.68 -2.50 -1.39
N SER A 75 4.43 -3.14 -2.52
CA SER A 75 3.58 -2.61 -3.59
C SER A 75 2.37 -3.52 -3.76
N PHE A 76 1.37 -3.07 -4.52
CA PHE A 76 0.08 -3.76 -4.58
C PHE A 76 -0.38 -4.00 -6.01
N MET A 77 -1.14 -5.08 -6.20
CA MET A 77 -1.65 -5.48 -7.51
C MET A 77 -3.01 -6.17 -7.39
N GLY A 78 -3.95 -5.93 -8.31
CA GLY A 78 -5.25 -6.60 -8.34
C GLY A 78 -5.13 -8.12 -8.40
N ASN A 79 -5.93 -8.85 -7.60
CA ASN A 79 -5.85 -10.31 -7.50
C ASN A 79 -6.32 -11.07 -8.75
N LYS A 80 -7.08 -10.44 -9.64
CA LYS A 80 -7.56 -11.04 -10.91
C LYS A 80 -7.10 -10.27 -12.12
N SER A 81 -7.15 -8.95 -12.07
CA SER A 81 -6.80 -8.07 -13.18
C SER A 81 -5.28 -7.99 -13.39
N PHE A 82 -4.50 -8.31 -12.34
CA PHE A 82 -3.06 -8.10 -12.27
C PHE A 82 -2.63 -6.66 -12.57
N GLN A 83 -3.56 -5.69 -12.47
CA GLN A 83 -3.23 -4.28 -12.63
C GLN A 83 -2.53 -3.77 -11.37
N PRO A 84 -1.51 -2.91 -11.48
CA PRO A 84 -0.88 -2.28 -10.32
C PRO A 84 -1.85 -1.35 -9.58
N PHE A 85 -1.76 -1.32 -8.27
CA PHE A 85 -2.31 -0.25 -7.44
C PHE A 85 -1.17 0.72 -7.10
N GLU A 86 -1.38 2.02 -7.37
CA GLU A 86 -0.35 3.08 -7.39
C GLU A 86 0.17 3.49 -6.00
N LEU A 87 0.17 2.58 -5.03
CA LEU A 87 0.67 2.82 -3.68
C LEU A 87 1.87 1.92 -3.41
N VAL A 88 2.90 2.52 -2.83
CA VAL A 88 4.06 1.84 -2.26
C VAL A 88 4.13 2.21 -0.78
N LEU A 89 4.24 1.21 0.09
CA LEU A 89 4.54 1.39 1.51
C LEU A 89 6.00 1.07 1.77
N ILE A 90 6.69 1.95 2.47
CA ILE A 90 8.07 1.72 2.92
C ILE A 90 8.04 1.49 4.43
N ALA A 91 8.67 0.40 4.86
CA ALA A 91 8.73 0.03 6.27
C ALA A 91 10.19 -0.04 6.75
N ASP A 92 10.40 0.25 8.03
CA ASP A 92 11.67 0.01 8.70
C ASP A 92 11.82 -1.45 9.18
N ASP A 93 12.96 -1.77 9.79
CA ASP A 93 13.26 -3.10 10.33
C ASP A 93 12.32 -3.51 11.50
N GLN A 94 11.64 -2.54 12.12
CA GLN A 94 10.62 -2.77 13.14
C GLN A 94 9.22 -2.98 12.54
N LYS A 95 9.12 -3.01 11.21
CA LYS A 95 7.87 -3.10 10.44
C LYS A 95 6.93 -1.93 10.68
N MET A 96 7.47 -0.74 10.92
CA MET A 96 6.71 0.49 11.02
C MET A 96 6.75 1.23 9.69
N VAL A 97 5.61 1.77 9.27
CA VAL A 97 5.54 2.61 8.06
C VAL A 97 6.34 3.88 8.32
N ILE A 98 7.37 4.09 7.52
CA ILE A 98 8.20 5.30 7.57
C ILE A 98 7.92 6.24 6.40
N ASP A 99 7.39 5.71 5.30
CA ASP A 99 7.07 6.50 4.11
C ASP A 99 6.02 5.80 3.22
N MET A 100 5.36 6.59 2.38
CA MET A 100 4.44 6.13 1.35
C MET A 100 4.74 6.85 0.04
N ASN A 101 4.66 6.14 -1.09
CA ASN A 101 4.95 6.71 -2.41
C ASN A 101 3.93 6.23 -3.47
N THR A 102 3.84 6.94 -4.59
CA THR A 102 3.07 6.55 -5.78
C THR A 102 3.93 6.23 -7.00
N ASP A 103 5.26 6.37 -6.88
CA ASP A 103 6.19 6.10 -7.97
C ASP A 103 6.22 4.59 -8.32
N PRO A 104 6.05 4.23 -9.61
CA PRO A 104 6.13 2.85 -10.09
C PRO A 104 7.54 2.24 -10.04
N SER A 105 8.58 2.96 -9.58
CA SER A 105 9.98 2.49 -9.50
C SER A 105 10.25 1.34 -8.50
N PHE A 106 9.21 0.63 -8.06
CA PHE A 106 9.32 -0.50 -7.15
C PHE A 106 9.86 -1.76 -7.85
N VAL A 107 10.87 -2.39 -7.24
CA VAL A 107 11.44 -3.66 -7.71
C VAL A 107 10.99 -4.78 -6.78
N PHE A 108 10.20 -5.71 -7.32
CA PHE A 108 9.72 -6.88 -6.61
C PHE A 108 10.84 -7.87 -6.28
N ASP A 109 10.79 -8.50 -5.10
CA ASP A 109 11.59 -9.69 -4.85
C ASP A 109 10.88 -10.92 -5.44
N ALA A 110 11.43 -11.48 -6.52
CA ALA A 110 10.84 -12.62 -7.23
C ALA A 110 10.70 -13.89 -6.34
N ASN A 111 11.45 -13.97 -5.23
CA ASN A 111 11.34 -15.09 -4.29
C ASN A 111 10.07 -15.01 -3.41
N SER A 112 9.34 -13.90 -3.43
CA SER A 112 8.09 -13.70 -2.69
C SER A 112 6.92 -14.51 -3.25
N PHE A 113 7.03 -15.04 -4.47
CA PHE A 113 6.02 -15.91 -5.09
C PHE A 113 6.15 -17.36 -4.60
N VAL A 114 5.99 -17.60 -3.30
CA VAL A 114 5.64 -18.94 -2.82
C VAL A 114 4.13 -18.97 -2.64
N ILE A 115 3.41 -19.32 -3.71
CA ILE A 115 2.04 -19.81 -3.58
C ILE A 115 2.16 -21.12 -2.80
N GLN A 116 1.95 -21.08 -1.48
CA GLN A 116 1.73 -22.30 -0.72
C GLN A 116 0.40 -22.88 -1.22
N LYS A 117 0.51 -23.96 -1.99
CA LYS A 117 -0.61 -24.82 -2.38
C LYS A 117 -1.12 -25.61 -1.19
#